data_AF-A0A6H5K2P7-F1
#
_entry.id   AF-A0A6H5K2P7-F1
#
_cell.length_a   1.000
_cell.length_b   1.000
_cell.length_c   1.000
_cell.angle_alpha   90.00
_cell.angle_beta   90.00
_cell.angle_gamma   90.00
#
_symmetry.space_group_name_H-M   'P 1'
#
loop_
_entity.id
_entity.type
_entity.pdbx_description
1 polymer ?
#
loop_
_entity_poly.entity_id
_entity_poly.type
_entity_poly.pdbx_seq_one_letter_code
_entity_poly.pdbx_strand_id
1 'polypeptide(L)'
;MREESLATASRSAGKSGSRRCSWANGRNWRAVEVASVALVALTRRVAAQSEEVSGIYTYKGCFVDNPGKDRAMEHMSIIPDLTLERCAVICMEKGYAYAGLEWKIECFCGNSYDEWGSSTSCDMYLAAEPTVEAGGSWALSVYGLPEVLDVNSNSAAAVAASEGGSDAKTTAKSLSDLGAVKSGKRAFTVVNECSQDVRVGSTGGRITFGSGTDPESKDNCDAWGPSATYNTGPMGIGCYWDFPEEESGNTDRMLSPGQAFRYYLHETDSDVRWSGTIWGSTGCDKIAGCATGVCYSPSTDYICPAYVGPGGPTTKAEFTLSETGKDYYDISAIDGTNLPMMIEPDNPVFPNSTEQNIMKYQCGSPGAPVSHHSKIDGCTWSYETTVPDLHGSEDLSQFLRLVLPEDYENTTLCTSDWECTTGICGVHPQRWADGSYKGGVEQGSCGEHIAWVTAGGACAGGWEDGTFPDAHPFFCGSEVSGGMRSHMYGCYGTTLAHSGYTPGADTTACGCPEWEDPPYNLMAPPISDCTGINPEWVELSMPWHAHQKRACPTAYTFPYDDQTSTFTCFDGDGPGNPNTQSYTITFCPGDTEKNMFG
;
A
#
# COMPACT_ATOMS: atom_id res chain seq x y z
N MET A 1 24.69 -59.78 31.27
CA MET A 1 24.23 -58.96 32.42
C MET A 1 23.10 -58.11 31.84
N ARG A 2 21.82 -58.18 32.27
CA ARG A 2 21.26 -58.08 33.64
C ARG A 2 21.61 -56.72 34.28
N GLU A 3 20.68 -55.93 34.82
CA GLU A 3 19.24 -56.10 35.18
C GLU A 3 18.48 -54.78 34.92
N GLU A 4 17.17 -54.72 34.56
CA GLU A 4 15.92 -54.82 35.39
C GLU A 4 15.77 -53.74 36.49
N SER A 5 14.60 -53.33 37.03
CA SER A 5 13.12 -53.39 36.75
C SER A 5 12.39 -52.52 37.83
N LEU A 6 11.10 -52.13 37.92
CA LEU A 6 9.78 -52.11 37.20
C LEU A 6 9.17 -50.68 37.47
N ALA A 7 8.19 -50.05 36.80
CA ALA A 7 7.00 -50.37 35.99
C ALA A 7 5.59 -50.27 36.70
N THR A 8 4.66 -49.56 36.04
CA THR A 8 3.18 -49.75 35.96
C THR A 8 2.15 -49.43 37.09
N ALA A 9 1.03 -48.82 36.64
CA ALA A 9 -0.39 -49.07 36.99
C ALA A 9 -0.99 -48.54 38.33
N SER A 10 -2.32 -48.45 38.55
CA SER A 10 -3.51 -48.11 37.71
C SER A 10 -4.81 -48.08 38.57
N ARG A 11 -5.96 -47.55 38.06
CA ARG A 11 -7.35 -47.72 38.58
C ARG A 11 -7.70 -47.04 39.93
N SER A 12 -8.96 -46.76 40.33
CA SER A 12 -10.23 -46.51 39.60
C SER A 12 -11.40 -46.05 40.52
N ALA A 13 -12.27 -45.15 40.02
CA ALA A 13 -13.72 -45.00 40.30
C ALA A 13 -14.26 -44.64 41.72
N GLY A 14 -15.21 -43.68 41.79
CA GLY A 14 -15.99 -43.35 43.00
C GLY A 14 -17.16 -42.37 42.78
N LYS A 15 -18.41 -42.88 42.73
CA LYS A 15 -19.71 -42.16 42.55
C LYS A 15 -20.04 -41.24 43.76
N SER A 16 -20.94 -40.24 43.73
CA SER A 16 -22.39 -40.33 43.41
C SER A 16 -23.16 -39.01 43.63
N GLY A 17 -24.45 -38.95 43.22
CA GLY A 17 -25.44 -37.91 43.60
C GLY A 17 -25.61 -36.76 42.58
N SER A 18 -26.69 -36.56 41.81
CA SER A 18 -28.10 -37.04 41.73
C SER A 18 -29.20 -36.10 42.24
N ARG A 19 -30.03 -35.59 41.30
CA ARG A 19 -31.48 -35.37 41.47
C ARG A 19 -32.17 -35.23 40.10
N ARG A 20 -33.50 -35.43 40.05
CA ARG A 20 -34.34 -35.37 38.83
C ARG A 20 -35.47 -34.36 39.01
N CYS A 21 -35.97 -33.84 37.89
CA CYS A 21 -37.40 -33.60 37.68
C CYS A 21 -37.85 -34.34 36.39
N SER A 22 -39.15 -34.53 36.21
CA SER A 22 -39.74 -35.31 35.10
C SER A 22 -41.22 -34.91 34.90
N TRP A 23 -41.92 -35.64 34.01
CA TRP A 23 -43.30 -35.46 33.48
C TRP A 23 -43.37 -34.63 32.17
N ALA A 24 -44.18 -35.00 31.16
CA ALA A 24 -44.80 -36.29 30.84
C ALA A 24 -45.34 -36.37 29.39
N ASN A 25 -45.29 -37.56 28.79
CA ASN A 25 -46.24 -38.15 27.83
C ASN A 25 -46.80 -37.35 26.61
N GLY A 26 -46.61 -37.91 25.40
CA GLY A 26 -47.79 -38.49 24.72
C GLY A 26 -48.01 -38.31 23.19
N ARG A 27 -47.56 -39.31 22.42
CA ARG A 27 -48.10 -39.78 21.10
C ARG A 27 -48.06 -38.86 19.85
N ASN A 28 -47.17 -39.28 18.95
CA ASN A 28 -47.27 -39.38 17.48
C ASN A 28 -48.46 -38.71 16.75
N TRP A 29 -48.13 -37.86 15.76
CA TRP A 29 -48.67 -37.95 14.40
C TRP A 29 -47.52 -37.77 13.39
N ARG A 30 -47.69 -38.25 12.15
CA ARG A 30 -46.71 -38.15 11.05
C ARG A 30 -47.43 -37.61 9.80
N ALA A 31 -46.66 -36.98 8.91
CA ALA A 31 -47.04 -36.55 7.55
C ALA A 31 -48.06 -35.38 7.44
N VAL A 32 -47.99 -34.50 6.42
CA VAL A 32 -46.92 -34.25 5.42
C VAL A 32 -47.03 -32.82 4.84
N GLU A 33 -45.88 -32.25 4.46
CA GLU A 33 -45.58 -31.17 3.49
C GLU A 33 -46.30 -29.80 3.41
N VAL A 34 -45.44 -28.76 3.36
CA VAL A 34 -45.41 -27.62 2.41
C VAL A 34 -46.52 -26.57 2.44
N ALA A 35 -46.12 -25.35 2.86
CA ALA A 35 -46.70 -24.08 2.44
C ALA A 35 -45.60 -22.98 2.43
N SER A 36 -45.64 -22.03 1.49
CA SER A 36 -44.75 -20.86 1.44
C SER A 36 -45.25 -19.79 0.45
N VAL A 37 -44.57 -18.63 0.45
CA VAL A 37 -44.85 -17.41 -0.36
C VAL A 37 -46.06 -16.59 0.10
N ALA A 38 -45.80 -15.59 0.96
CA ALA A 38 -46.49 -14.28 0.99
C ALA A 38 -45.91 -13.34 2.08
N LEU A 39 -45.76 -13.85 3.32
CA LEU A 39 -45.73 -12.99 4.53
C LEU A 39 -44.34 -12.63 5.07
N VAL A 40 -43.25 -13.07 4.42
CA VAL A 40 -41.86 -12.92 4.91
C VAL A 40 -41.19 -11.61 4.45
N ALA A 41 -41.89 -10.80 3.64
CA ALA A 41 -41.28 -9.68 2.91
C ALA A 41 -40.82 -8.47 3.77
N LEU A 42 -41.39 -8.24 4.96
CA LEU A 42 -41.09 -7.04 5.77
C LEU A 42 -40.04 -7.22 6.88
N THR A 43 -39.75 -8.44 7.34
CA THR A 43 -38.64 -8.68 8.30
C THR A 43 -37.26 -8.75 7.65
N ARG A 44 -37.21 -8.86 6.32
CA ARG A 44 -35.96 -9.00 5.54
C ARG A 44 -35.06 -7.75 5.47
N ARG A 45 -35.48 -6.59 5.99
CA ARG A 45 -34.71 -5.33 5.89
C ARG A 45 -33.84 -4.98 7.10
N VAL A 46 -33.80 -5.83 8.14
CA VAL A 46 -32.98 -5.57 9.35
C VAL A 46 -31.89 -6.64 9.57
N ALA A 47 -32.07 -7.86 9.06
CA ALA A 47 -31.03 -8.90 9.10
C ALA A 47 -29.96 -8.73 8.01
N ALA A 48 -30.31 -8.12 6.87
CA ALA A 48 -29.44 -8.01 5.70
C ALA A 48 -28.24 -7.06 5.86
N GLN A 49 -28.10 -6.37 7.00
CA GLN A 49 -27.06 -5.36 7.24
C GLN A 49 -26.05 -5.80 8.32
N SER A 50 -26.00 -7.10 8.64
CA SER A 50 -25.03 -7.68 9.59
C SER A 50 -24.40 -9.01 9.13
N GLU A 51 -24.59 -9.41 7.87
CA GLU A 51 -24.03 -10.65 7.29
C GLU A 51 -22.97 -10.37 6.20
N GLU A 52 -22.83 -9.13 5.73
CA GLU A 52 -22.12 -8.79 4.49
C GLU A 52 -20.57 -8.90 4.57
N VAL A 53 -20.01 -9.10 5.77
CA VAL A 53 -18.58 -9.41 5.99
C VAL A 53 -18.29 -10.92 5.87
N SER A 54 -19.32 -11.78 5.84
CA SER A 54 -19.18 -13.25 5.80
C SER A 54 -19.35 -13.86 4.40
N GLY A 55 -19.41 -13.04 3.34
CA GLY A 55 -19.95 -13.45 2.03
C GLY A 55 -19.01 -14.22 1.09
N ILE A 56 -17.69 -14.04 1.19
CA ILE A 56 -16.75 -14.46 0.12
C ILE A 56 -16.29 -15.93 0.18
N TYR A 57 -16.29 -16.56 1.37
CA TYR A 57 -15.83 -17.95 1.54
C TYR A 57 -16.92 -18.82 2.16
N THR A 58 -17.34 -19.87 1.46
CA THR A 58 -18.40 -20.76 1.95
C THR A 58 -17.80 -21.90 2.78
N TYR A 59 -17.91 -21.84 4.12
CA TYR A 59 -17.47 -22.96 4.97
C TYR A 59 -18.24 -24.24 4.61
N LYS A 60 -17.50 -25.29 4.25
CA LYS A 60 -18.02 -26.62 3.86
C LYS A 60 -18.08 -27.58 5.06
N GLY A 61 -17.30 -27.29 6.11
CA GLY A 61 -17.26 -28.05 7.36
C GLY A 61 -15.89 -28.64 7.65
N CYS A 62 -15.87 -29.54 8.65
CA CYS A 62 -14.69 -30.23 9.13
C CYS A 62 -14.55 -31.62 8.48
N PHE A 63 -13.37 -31.94 7.92
CA PHE A 63 -13.09 -33.19 7.20
C PHE A 63 -11.85 -33.88 7.76
N VAL A 64 -11.71 -35.19 7.53
CA VAL A 64 -10.53 -35.96 7.97
C VAL A 64 -9.42 -35.79 6.94
N ASP A 65 -8.21 -35.45 7.42
CA ASP A 65 -6.99 -35.64 6.63
C ASP A 65 -6.26 -36.94 7.03
N ASN A 66 -5.52 -37.54 6.10
CA ASN A 66 -4.91 -38.86 6.32
C ASN A 66 -3.44 -38.95 5.82
N PRO A 67 -2.45 -38.50 6.60
CA PRO A 67 -1.03 -38.61 6.24
C PRO A 67 -0.52 -40.07 6.19
N GLY A 68 -1.32 -41.04 6.64
CA GLY A 68 -1.02 -42.48 6.54
C GLY A 68 -1.39 -43.09 5.18
N LYS A 69 -1.92 -42.27 4.28
CA LYS A 69 -2.24 -42.57 2.88
C LYS A 69 -1.98 -41.29 2.06
N ASP A 70 -2.90 -40.95 1.16
CA ASP A 70 -2.94 -39.69 0.43
C ASP A 70 -3.69 -38.62 1.26
N ARG A 71 -3.18 -37.38 1.26
CA ARG A 71 -3.82 -36.22 1.93
C ARG A 71 -5.19 -35.95 1.27
N ALA A 72 -6.13 -35.38 2.03
CA ALA A 72 -7.50 -35.12 1.55
C ALA A 72 -7.60 -34.00 0.50
N MET A 73 -6.55 -33.18 0.36
CA MET A 73 -6.45 -32.06 -0.56
C MET A 73 -5.06 -32.08 -1.22
N GLU A 74 -4.99 -31.68 -2.49
CA GLU A 74 -3.87 -32.02 -3.39
C GLU A 74 -2.56 -31.24 -3.15
N HIS A 75 -2.62 -30.06 -2.54
CA HIS A 75 -1.46 -29.22 -2.23
C HIS A 75 -1.47 -28.77 -0.75
N MET A 76 -0.30 -28.56 -0.16
CA MET A 76 -0.13 -28.08 1.21
C MET A 76 1.02 -27.06 1.29
N SER A 77 0.86 -26.03 2.11
CA SER A 77 1.83 -24.97 2.41
C SER A 77 1.80 -24.63 3.91
N ILE A 78 2.96 -24.35 4.52
CA ILE A 78 3.03 -23.92 5.93
C ILE A 78 3.22 -22.40 5.97
N ILE A 79 2.31 -21.71 6.67
CA ILE A 79 2.22 -20.26 6.77
C ILE A 79 2.21 -19.92 8.28
N PRO A 80 3.30 -19.37 8.85
CA PRO A 80 3.38 -19.08 10.28
C PRO A 80 2.26 -18.16 10.79
N ASP A 81 1.92 -17.15 10.00
CA ASP A 81 0.83 -16.20 10.23
C ASP A 81 -0.32 -16.43 9.23
N LEU A 82 -0.95 -17.60 9.37
CA LEU A 82 -2.08 -18.05 8.56
C LEU A 82 -3.36 -17.23 8.84
N THR A 83 -3.97 -16.68 7.78
CA THR A 83 -5.37 -16.25 7.74
C THR A 83 -6.15 -17.15 6.77
N LEU A 84 -7.47 -17.21 6.90
CA LEU A 84 -8.32 -17.90 5.92
C LEU A 84 -8.12 -17.29 4.52
N GLU A 85 -8.08 -15.95 4.45
CA GLU A 85 -7.86 -15.19 3.22
C GLU A 85 -6.52 -15.53 2.55
N ARG A 86 -5.42 -15.58 3.30
CA ARG A 86 -4.10 -15.98 2.77
C ARG A 86 -4.13 -17.38 2.17
N CYS A 87 -4.79 -18.33 2.82
CA CYS A 87 -4.93 -19.67 2.26
C CYS A 87 -5.82 -19.69 1.01
N ALA A 88 -6.95 -18.99 1.06
CA ALA A 88 -7.88 -18.87 -0.06
C ALA A 88 -7.21 -18.29 -1.32
N VAL A 89 -6.42 -17.22 -1.20
CA VAL A 89 -5.66 -16.63 -2.31
C VAL A 89 -4.69 -17.64 -2.92
N ILE A 90 -3.85 -18.29 -2.09
CA ILE A 90 -2.87 -19.30 -2.53
C ILE A 90 -3.55 -20.47 -3.26
N CYS A 91 -4.79 -20.81 -2.89
CA CYS A 91 -5.57 -21.85 -3.57
C CYS A 91 -6.21 -21.37 -4.88
N MET A 92 -6.72 -20.13 -4.94
CA MET A 92 -7.26 -19.52 -6.16
C MET A 92 -6.19 -19.33 -7.23
N GLU A 93 -5.00 -18.82 -6.87
CA GLU A 93 -3.84 -18.67 -7.76
C GLU A 93 -3.42 -19.99 -8.43
N LYS A 94 -3.58 -21.11 -7.71
CA LYS A 94 -3.25 -22.46 -8.17
C LYS A 94 -4.41 -23.17 -8.90
N GLY A 95 -5.54 -22.50 -9.09
CA GLY A 95 -6.70 -23.06 -9.81
C GLY A 95 -7.48 -24.14 -9.02
N TYR A 96 -7.48 -24.05 -7.69
CA TYR A 96 -8.26 -24.94 -6.82
C TYR A 96 -9.57 -24.28 -6.37
N ALA A 97 -10.64 -25.08 -6.30
CA ALA A 97 -11.98 -24.63 -5.86
C ALA A 97 -12.16 -24.57 -4.33
N TYR A 98 -11.25 -25.20 -3.56
CA TYR A 98 -11.34 -25.29 -2.10
C TYR A 98 -10.00 -24.98 -1.42
N ALA A 99 -10.10 -24.28 -0.29
CA ALA A 99 -9.02 -24.08 0.68
C ALA A 99 -9.34 -24.85 1.97
N GLY A 100 -8.33 -25.42 2.62
CA GLY A 100 -8.44 -26.15 3.87
C GLY A 100 -7.41 -25.66 4.88
N LEU A 101 -7.80 -25.56 6.15
CA LEU A 101 -6.91 -25.15 7.24
C LEU A 101 -6.67 -26.36 8.16
N GLU A 102 -5.40 -26.67 8.46
CA GLU A 102 -4.99 -27.65 9.48
C GLU A 102 -4.01 -26.99 10.48
N TRP A 103 -4.02 -27.45 11.72
CA TRP A 103 -3.00 -27.18 12.74
C TRP A 103 -2.66 -25.69 13.00
N LYS A 104 -3.57 -24.76 12.66
CA LYS A 104 -3.40 -23.28 12.71
C LYS A 104 -2.37 -22.64 11.77
N ILE A 105 -1.51 -23.42 11.11
CA ILE A 105 -0.43 -22.90 10.26
C ILE A 105 -0.30 -23.66 8.94
N GLU A 106 -1.05 -24.75 8.72
CA GLU A 106 -0.99 -25.51 7.48
C GLU A 106 -2.20 -25.14 6.61
N CYS A 107 -1.92 -24.56 5.44
CA CYS A 107 -2.89 -24.28 4.39
C CYS A 107 -2.88 -25.43 3.38
N PHE A 108 -4.06 -25.85 2.94
CA PHE A 108 -4.27 -26.90 1.96
C PHE A 108 -5.13 -26.39 0.80
N CYS A 109 -4.83 -26.84 -0.42
CA CYS A 109 -5.61 -26.51 -1.60
C CYS A 109 -5.98 -27.77 -2.37
N GLY A 110 -7.20 -27.83 -2.89
CA GLY A 110 -7.69 -29.00 -3.62
C GLY A 110 -8.96 -28.74 -4.41
N ASN A 111 -9.21 -29.60 -5.39
CA ASN A 111 -10.49 -29.70 -6.10
C ASN A 111 -11.37 -30.84 -5.54
N SER A 112 -10.81 -31.65 -4.63
CA SER A 112 -11.53 -32.55 -3.73
C SER A 112 -11.14 -32.27 -2.26
N TYR A 113 -11.96 -32.75 -1.31
CA TYR A 113 -11.71 -32.52 0.14
C TYR A 113 -12.40 -33.53 1.09
N ASP A 114 -13.33 -34.38 0.62
CA ASP A 114 -14.17 -35.22 1.46
C ASP A 114 -13.89 -36.74 1.36
N GLU A 115 -12.79 -37.16 0.70
CA GLU A 115 -12.46 -38.58 0.46
C GLU A 115 -12.46 -39.43 1.74
N TRP A 116 -11.90 -38.92 2.84
CA TRP A 116 -11.83 -39.62 4.12
C TRP A 116 -13.05 -39.38 5.03
N GLY A 117 -14.04 -38.61 4.56
CA GLY A 117 -15.27 -38.27 5.27
C GLY A 117 -15.14 -37.10 6.25
N SER A 118 -16.24 -36.77 6.92
CA SER A 118 -16.29 -35.66 7.87
C SER A 118 -15.60 -35.98 9.20
N SER A 119 -15.01 -34.94 9.80
CA SER A 119 -14.38 -34.95 11.12
C SER A 119 -15.17 -34.08 12.10
N THR A 120 -14.84 -34.18 13.39
CA THR A 120 -15.29 -33.24 14.43
C THR A 120 -14.11 -32.70 15.25
N SER A 121 -12.88 -32.85 14.74
CA SER A 121 -11.64 -32.50 15.42
C SER A 121 -11.06 -31.18 14.94
N CYS A 122 -11.88 -30.30 14.37
CA CYS A 122 -11.49 -28.94 13.98
C CYS A 122 -11.67 -27.99 15.17
N ASP A 123 -10.93 -28.25 16.26
CA ASP A 123 -11.05 -27.54 17.54
C ASP A 123 -9.96 -26.45 17.74
N MET A 124 -9.14 -26.22 16.73
CA MET A 124 -8.19 -25.11 16.69
C MET A 124 -8.78 -23.90 15.95
N TYR A 125 -8.31 -22.71 16.31
CA TYR A 125 -8.69 -21.42 15.71
C TYR A 125 -7.43 -20.61 15.40
N LEU A 126 -7.49 -19.78 14.36
CA LEU A 126 -6.38 -18.96 13.91
C LEU A 126 -6.00 -17.89 14.96
N ALA A 127 -4.74 -17.45 14.93
CA ALA A 127 -4.23 -16.47 15.89
C ALA A 127 -4.74 -15.05 15.60
N ALA A 128 -4.80 -14.65 14.32
CA ALA A 128 -5.36 -13.38 13.87
C ALA A 128 -6.90 -13.40 13.81
N GLU A 129 -7.50 -14.57 13.53
CA GLU A 129 -8.94 -14.73 13.26
C GLU A 129 -9.55 -15.76 14.24
N PRO A 130 -9.75 -15.43 15.53
CA PRO A 130 -10.13 -16.39 16.57
C PRO A 130 -11.55 -16.97 16.44
N THR A 131 -12.31 -16.57 15.41
CA THR A 131 -13.62 -17.12 15.02
C THR A 131 -13.56 -18.07 13.83
N VAL A 132 -12.41 -18.19 13.16
CA VAL A 132 -12.18 -19.11 12.04
C VAL A 132 -11.69 -20.45 12.58
N GLU A 133 -12.42 -21.53 12.30
CA GLU A 133 -11.98 -22.90 12.57
C GLU A 133 -10.76 -23.21 11.69
N ALA A 134 -9.65 -23.57 12.32
CA ALA A 134 -8.32 -23.73 11.70
C ALA A 134 -7.90 -25.20 11.61
N GLY A 135 -8.88 -26.09 11.43
CA GLY A 135 -8.71 -27.52 11.53
C GLY A 135 -8.28 -27.98 12.92
N GLY A 136 -7.54 -29.09 12.95
CA GLY A 136 -6.94 -29.68 14.15
C GLY A 136 -6.03 -30.83 13.75
N SER A 137 -5.67 -31.73 14.68
CA SER A 137 -4.78 -32.85 14.33
C SER A 137 -5.47 -33.83 13.38
N TRP A 138 -4.97 -33.89 12.14
CA TRP A 138 -5.49 -34.72 11.05
C TRP A 138 -6.95 -34.39 10.69
N ALA A 139 -7.28 -33.09 10.75
CA ALA A 139 -8.63 -32.60 10.46
C ALA A 139 -8.59 -31.21 9.80
N LEU A 140 -9.21 -31.09 8.63
CA LEU A 140 -9.26 -29.87 7.82
C LEU A 140 -10.57 -29.12 8.02
N SER A 141 -10.48 -27.83 8.34
CA SER A 141 -11.60 -26.89 8.17
C SER A 141 -11.61 -26.41 6.72
N VAL A 142 -12.60 -26.84 5.92
CA VAL A 142 -12.62 -26.62 4.47
C VAL A 142 -13.59 -25.52 4.05
N TYR A 143 -13.14 -24.64 3.17
CA TYR A 143 -13.84 -23.48 2.65
C TYR A 143 -13.89 -23.52 1.12
N GLY A 144 -15.06 -23.30 0.54
CA GLY A 144 -15.22 -23.12 -0.90
C GLY A 144 -14.97 -21.69 -1.32
N LEU A 145 -14.23 -21.56 -2.41
CA LEU A 145 -13.72 -20.31 -2.97
C LEU A 145 -14.70 -19.75 -4.02
N PRO A 146 -14.67 -18.45 -4.32
CA PRO A 146 -15.51 -17.84 -5.36
C PRO A 146 -15.14 -18.38 -6.76
N GLU A 147 -16.15 -18.52 -7.62
CA GLU A 147 -15.98 -19.06 -8.98
C GLU A 147 -15.49 -17.95 -9.92
N VAL A 148 -14.27 -18.10 -10.45
CA VAL A 148 -13.63 -17.12 -11.35
C VAL A 148 -14.30 -17.18 -12.73
N LEU A 149 -14.83 -16.04 -13.20
CA LEU A 149 -15.47 -15.94 -14.52
C LEU A 149 -14.44 -15.72 -15.63
N ASP A 150 -14.19 -16.78 -16.38
CA ASP A 150 -13.19 -16.86 -17.45
C ASP A 150 -13.53 -15.97 -18.67
N VAL A 151 -12.96 -14.76 -18.74
CA VAL A 151 -13.16 -13.81 -19.84
C VAL A 151 -12.26 -14.11 -21.04
N ASN A 152 -12.42 -15.29 -21.64
CA ASN A 152 -11.68 -15.69 -22.85
C ASN A 152 -12.50 -16.54 -23.84
N SER A 153 -13.37 -15.91 -24.63
CA SER A 153 -13.80 -16.49 -25.91
C SER A 153 -14.13 -15.44 -26.98
N ASN A 154 -13.44 -15.54 -28.13
CA ASN A 154 -13.63 -14.65 -29.27
C ASN A 154 -14.83 -15.09 -30.14
N SER A 155 -15.70 -14.15 -30.52
CA SER A 155 -16.64 -14.32 -31.64
C SER A 155 -17.16 -12.97 -32.18
N ALA A 156 -16.60 -12.52 -33.31
CA ALA A 156 -17.01 -11.27 -33.95
C ALA A 156 -18.17 -11.49 -34.95
N ALA A 157 -19.32 -10.86 -34.67
CA ALA A 157 -20.41 -10.59 -35.62
C ALA A 157 -21.17 -9.32 -35.18
N ALA A 158 -21.78 -8.59 -36.11
CA ALA A 158 -22.21 -7.20 -35.90
C ALA A 158 -23.70 -6.93 -36.21
N VAL A 159 -24.12 -5.67 -35.97
CA VAL A 159 -25.42 -5.05 -36.34
C VAL A 159 -26.60 -5.55 -35.48
N ALA A 160 -27.46 -4.73 -34.84
CA ALA A 160 -27.93 -3.38 -35.17
C ALA A 160 -28.20 -2.49 -33.92
N ALA A 161 -28.57 -1.23 -34.14
CA ALA A 161 -28.78 -0.23 -33.08
C ALA A 161 -30.18 -0.21 -32.46
N SER A 162 -30.25 0.20 -31.18
CA SER A 162 -31.40 0.88 -30.57
C SER A 162 -30.91 1.84 -29.48
N GLU A 163 -31.27 3.12 -29.55
CA GLU A 163 -30.98 4.13 -28.52
C GLU A 163 -31.84 3.87 -27.26
N GLY A 164 -31.28 3.99 -26.04
CA GLY A 164 -32.11 3.65 -24.85
C GLY A 164 -31.58 3.76 -23.41
N GLY A 165 -30.48 4.44 -23.10
CA GLY A 165 -30.12 4.80 -21.70
C GLY A 165 -29.46 3.72 -20.83
N SER A 166 -28.84 4.17 -19.72
CA SER A 166 -28.03 3.43 -18.72
C SER A 166 -26.85 2.60 -19.27
N ASP A 167 -25.58 2.84 -18.91
CA ASP A 167 -25.01 3.88 -18.04
C ASP A 167 -23.77 4.49 -18.70
N ALA A 168 -23.71 5.83 -18.70
CA ALA A 168 -22.55 6.55 -19.21
C ALA A 168 -21.55 6.76 -18.07
N LYS A 169 -20.54 5.88 -17.99
CA LYS A 169 -19.37 6.10 -17.13
C LYS A 169 -18.74 7.43 -17.53
N THR A 170 -18.76 8.42 -16.64
CA THR A 170 -18.44 9.81 -17.01
C THR A 170 -16.96 9.92 -17.35
N THR A 171 -16.65 10.16 -18.61
CA THR A 171 -15.27 10.20 -19.10
C THR A 171 -14.48 11.37 -18.51
N ALA A 172 -13.20 11.12 -18.23
CA ALA A 172 -12.25 12.16 -17.90
C ALA A 172 -12.17 13.22 -19.00
N LYS A 173 -11.82 14.44 -18.60
CA LYS A 173 -11.91 15.66 -19.42
C LYS A 173 -10.53 16.22 -19.70
N SER A 174 -10.38 17.08 -20.72
CA SER A 174 -9.18 17.93 -20.75
C SER A 174 -9.21 18.91 -19.58
N LEU A 175 -8.04 19.40 -19.14
CA LEU A 175 -7.95 20.42 -18.09
C LEU A 175 -8.79 21.67 -18.43
N SER A 176 -8.85 22.05 -19.71
CA SER A 176 -9.70 23.14 -20.21
C SER A 176 -11.21 22.90 -20.08
N ASP A 177 -11.66 21.65 -20.07
CA ASP A 177 -13.09 21.28 -20.00
C ASP A 177 -13.60 21.06 -18.56
N LEU A 178 -12.72 21.07 -17.56
CA LEU A 178 -13.08 21.04 -16.13
C LEU A 178 -13.71 22.35 -15.64
N GLY A 179 -13.54 23.46 -16.37
CA GLY A 179 -14.01 24.78 -15.96
C GLY A 179 -13.37 25.30 -14.66
N ALA A 180 -13.91 26.37 -14.11
CA ALA A 180 -13.43 26.94 -12.85
C ALA A 180 -13.87 26.12 -11.63
N VAL A 181 -13.02 26.08 -10.59
CA VAL A 181 -13.33 25.48 -9.28
C VAL A 181 -14.62 26.12 -8.71
N LYS A 182 -15.51 25.30 -8.13
CA LYS A 182 -16.76 25.77 -7.51
C LYS A 182 -16.49 26.84 -6.44
N SER A 183 -17.16 27.98 -6.55
CA SER A 183 -17.04 29.11 -5.63
C SER A 183 -17.23 28.67 -4.17
N GLY A 184 -16.26 28.97 -3.31
CA GLY A 184 -16.29 28.61 -1.88
C GLY A 184 -15.92 27.15 -1.58
N LYS A 185 -15.48 26.38 -2.57
CA LYS A 185 -14.89 25.04 -2.38
C LYS A 185 -13.41 25.06 -2.71
N ARG A 186 -12.66 24.20 -2.03
CA ARG A 186 -11.26 23.87 -2.34
C ARG A 186 -11.21 22.58 -3.14
N ALA A 187 -10.17 22.39 -3.95
CA ALA A 187 -10.02 21.20 -4.77
C ALA A 187 -8.57 20.74 -4.95
N PHE A 188 -8.43 19.45 -5.27
CA PHE A 188 -7.31 18.91 -6.03
C PHE A 188 -7.73 18.77 -7.49
N THR A 189 -6.94 19.28 -8.42
CA THR A 189 -7.04 18.93 -9.85
C THR A 189 -5.89 17.98 -10.18
N VAL A 190 -6.16 16.77 -10.68
CA VAL A 190 -5.12 15.79 -11.04
C VAL A 190 -5.05 15.69 -12.56
N VAL A 191 -3.87 15.85 -13.14
CA VAL A 191 -3.61 15.94 -14.59
C VAL A 191 -2.62 14.86 -14.99
N ASN A 192 -2.90 14.14 -16.09
CA ASN A 192 -1.96 13.21 -16.69
C ASN A 192 -1.31 13.82 -17.94
N GLU A 193 -0.03 14.22 -17.86
CA GLU A 193 0.79 14.59 -19.03
C GLU A 193 1.68 13.42 -19.52
N CYS A 194 1.63 12.25 -18.87
CA CYS A 194 2.37 11.05 -19.30
C CYS A 194 1.90 10.55 -20.67
N SER A 195 2.76 9.81 -21.36
CA SER A 195 2.46 9.17 -22.65
C SER A 195 1.55 7.93 -22.55
N GLN A 196 1.23 7.49 -21.33
CA GLN A 196 0.46 6.29 -20.99
C GLN A 196 -0.77 6.61 -20.12
N ASP A 197 -1.72 5.67 -20.04
CA ASP A 197 -2.82 5.73 -19.07
C ASP A 197 -2.29 5.60 -17.63
N VAL A 198 -2.78 6.44 -16.72
CA VAL A 198 -2.38 6.47 -15.30
C VAL A 198 -3.60 6.42 -14.40
N ARG A 199 -3.62 5.51 -13.42
CA ARG A 199 -4.71 5.40 -12.43
C ARG A 199 -4.40 6.25 -11.19
N VAL A 200 -5.32 7.12 -10.77
CA VAL A 200 -5.15 7.97 -9.57
C VAL A 200 -5.38 7.16 -8.29
N GLY A 201 -4.30 6.82 -7.60
CA GLY A 201 -4.31 6.22 -6.26
C GLY A 201 -4.39 7.28 -5.16
N SER A 202 -4.85 6.86 -3.98
CA SER A 202 -4.95 7.74 -2.80
C SER A 202 -4.96 6.98 -1.49
N THR A 203 -4.43 7.57 -0.43
CA THR A 203 -4.60 7.08 0.95
C THR A 203 -4.74 8.23 1.95
N GLY A 204 -5.28 7.95 3.13
CA GLY A 204 -5.55 8.91 4.18
C GLY A 204 -4.54 8.86 5.32
N GLY A 205 -4.20 10.01 5.87
CA GLY A 205 -3.50 10.10 7.14
C GLY A 205 -4.38 9.61 8.29
N ARG A 206 -3.75 8.99 9.31
CA ARG A 206 -4.44 8.60 10.55
C ARG A 206 -4.87 9.85 11.33
N ILE A 207 -6.14 9.93 11.70
CA ILE A 207 -6.70 11.08 12.42
C ILE A 207 -6.30 10.99 13.89
N THR A 208 -5.59 12.01 14.40
CA THR A 208 -5.11 12.07 15.79
C THR A 208 -5.97 13.03 16.62
N PHE A 209 -6.49 12.54 17.75
CA PHE A 209 -7.45 13.29 18.57
C PHE A 209 -6.73 14.02 19.71
N GLY A 210 -6.96 15.33 19.83
CA GLY A 210 -6.24 16.21 20.77
C GLY A 210 -6.43 15.90 22.27
N SER A 211 -7.25 14.92 22.62
CA SER A 211 -7.37 14.35 23.98
C SER A 211 -6.31 13.31 24.33
N GLY A 212 -5.52 12.82 23.35
CA GLY A 212 -4.57 11.73 23.53
C GLY A 212 -5.22 10.34 23.70
N THR A 213 -6.53 10.25 23.47
CA THR A 213 -7.28 8.99 23.37
C THR A 213 -7.49 8.68 21.90
N ASP A 214 -7.04 7.51 21.44
CA ASP A 214 -7.40 7.01 20.10
C ASP A 214 -8.94 6.88 19.97
N PRO A 215 -9.49 6.90 18.75
CA PRO A 215 -10.91 6.74 18.52
C PRO A 215 -11.29 5.25 18.67
N GLU A 216 -11.46 4.78 19.91
CA GLU A 216 -11.76 3.36 20.22
C GLU A 216 -13.11 2.84 19.67
N SER A 217 -13.86 3.63 18.90
CA SER A 217 -15.10 3.22 18.24
C SER A 217 -15.33 3.93 16.90
N LYS A 218 -15.96 3.21 15.96
CA LYS A 218 -16.47 3.76 14.70
C LYS A 218 -17.38 4.97 14.91
N ASP A 219 -18.22 4.94 15.94
CA ASP A 219 -19.14 6.03 16.29
C ASP A 219 -18.43 7.38 16.46
N ASN A 220 -17.16 7.39 16.88
CA ASN A 220 -16.36 8.61 17.02
C ASN A 220 -15.81 9.12 15.67
N CYS A 221 -15.53 8.24 14.71
CA CYS A 221 -15.17 8.63 13.33
C CYS A 221 -16.39 9.24 12.64
N ASP A 222 -17.52 8.53 12.67
CA ASP A 222 -18.79 8.93 12.06
C ASP A 222 -19.32 10.26 12.63
N ALA A 223 -18.93 10.63 13.85
CA ALA A 223 -19.31 11.86 14.53
C ALA A 223 -18.47 13.10 14.14
N TRP A 224 -17.35 12.95 13.40
CA TRP A 224 -16.48 14.08 13.00
C TRP A 224 -16.60 14.50 11.54
N GLY A 225 -17.31 13.72 10.72
CA GLY A 225 -17.64 14.09 9.34
C GLY A 225 -17.90 12.86 8.45
N PRO A 226 -18.52 13.03 7.26
CA PRO A 226 -18.81 11.96 6.31
C PRO A 226 -17.56 11.52 5.51
N SER A 227 -16.39 11.55 6.13
CA SER A 227 -15.09 11.72 5.44
C SER A 227 -13.94 10.99 6.15
N ALA A 228 -14.24 9.93 6.90
CA ALA A 228 -13.23 9.10 7.54
C ALA A 228 -13.63 7.61 7.64
N THR A 229 -12.80 6.74 7.07
CA THR A 229 -12.92 5.28 7.25
C THR A 229 -12.34 4.85 8.60
N TYR A 230 -13.10 4.06 9.36
CA TYR A 230 -12.59 3.37 10.55
C TYR A 230 -11.97 2.03 10.17
N ASN A 231 -10.68 1.85 10.45
CA ASN A 231 -9.98 0.59 10.30
C ASN A 231 -9.98 -0.20 11.63
N THR A 232 -10.17 -1.51 11.53
CA THR A 232 -9.99 -2.47 12.64
C THR A 232 -8.94 -3.56 12.34
N GLY A 233 -8.30 -3.49 11.16
CA GLY A 233 -7.33 -4.47 10.68
C GLY A 233 -5.90 -4.26 11.21
N PRO A 234 -4.95 -5.13 10.81
CA PRO A 234 -3.59 -5.13 11.35
C PRO A 234 -2.76 -3.87 11.01
N MET A 235 -3.16 -3.10 10.00
CA MET A 235 -2.49 -1.84 9.61
C MET A 235 -2.75 -0.64 10.56
N GLY A 236 -3.40 -0.89 11.70
CA GLY A 236 -3.63 0.08 12.76
C GLY A 236 -5.11 0.39 12.96
N ILE A 237 -5.60 0.19 14.19
CA ILE A 237 -6.98 0.51 14.56
C ILE A 237 -7.12 2.04 14.65
N GLY A 238 -8.12 2.63 14.01
CA GLY A 238 -8.37 4.08 14.09
C GLY A 238 -9.14 4.66 12.90
N CYS A 239 -9.43 5.96 12.94
CA CYS A 239 -10.01 6.69 11.80
C CYS A 239 -8.90 7.18 10.85
N TYR A 240 -9.13 7.11 9.55
CA TYR A 240 -8.24 7.59 8.49
C TYR A 240 -9.03 8.45 7.52
N TRP A 241 -8.44 9.52 6.97
CA TRP A 241 -9.14 10.46 6.09
C TRP A 241 -9.59 9.80 4.78
N ASP A 242 -10.88 9.85 4.48
CA ASP A 242 -11.39 9.40 3.17
C ASP A 242 -10.92 10.33 2.05
N PHE A 243 -10.85 9.81 0.82
CA PHE A 243 -10.47 10.61 -0.33
C PHE A 243 -11.55 11.65 -0.69
N PRO A 244 -11.19 12.86 -1.16
CA PRO A 244 -12.16 13.90 -1.51
C PRO A 244 -13.10 13.54 -2.67
N GLU A 245 -14.29 14.15 -2.73
CA GLU A 245 -15.35 13.79 -3.69
C GLU A 245 -15.03 14.22 -5.13
N GLU A 246 -15.17 13.32 -6.11
CA GLU A 246 -14.89 13.63 -7.52
C GLU A 246 -15.99 14.46 -8.22
N GLU A 247 -15.59 15.42 -9.07
CA GLU A 247 -16.45 16.21 -9.96
C GLU A 247 -17.23 15.36 -10.98
N SER A 248 -16.65 14.26 -11.48
CA SER A 248 -17.16 13.47 -12.60
C SER A 248 -17.71 12.09 -12.23
N GLY A 249 -17.29 11.51 -11.09
CA GLY A 249 -17.70 10.18 -10.66
C GLY A 249 -17.13 9.04 -11.51
N ASN A 250 -15.90 9.15 -12.00
CA ASN A 250 -15.22 8.04 -12.66
C ASN A 250 -14.71 7.01 -11.64
N THR A 251 -15.50 5.95 -11.46
CA THR A 251 -15.23 4.89 -10.47
C THR A 251 -13.95 4.08 -10.69
N ASP A 252 -13.28 4.12 -11.85
CA ASP A 252 -11.97 3.45 -12.01
C ASP A 252 -10.74 4.35 -11.76
N ARG A 253 -10.96 5.68 -11.69
CA ARG A 253 -9.93 6.72 -11.53
C ARG A 253 -8.82 6.74 -12.59
N MET A 254 -9.05 6.17 -13.77
CA MET A 254 -8.10 6.20 -14.88
C MET A 254 -8.09 7.56 -15.59
N LEU A 255 -6.90 8.07 -15.88
CA LEU A 255 -6.65 9.24 -16.73
C LEU A 255 -5.81 8.81 -17.94
N SER A 256 -6.33 8.95 -19.15
CA SER A 256 -5.52 8.85 -20.37
C SER A 256 -4.70 10.13 -20.62
N PRO A 257 -3.66 10.08 -21.48
CA PRO A 257 -2.81 11.23 -21.78
C PRO A 257 -3.58 12.51 -22.14
N GLY A 258 -3.25 13.61 -21.47
CA GLY A 258 -3.90 14.92 -21.62
C GLY A 258 -5.25 15.07 -20.90
N GLN A 259 -5.69 14.07 -20.13
CA GLN A 259 -6.90 14.14 -19.31
C GLN A 259 -6.61 14.59 -17.88
N ALA A 260 -7.66 15.10 -17.22
CA ALA A 260 -7.64 15.55 -15.85
C ALA A 260 -8.96 15.26 -15.12
N PHE A 261 -8.85 15.08 -13.79
CA PHE A 261 -9.96 15.03 -12.84
C PHE A 261 -9.89 16.19 -11.86
N ARG A 262 -11.01 16.46 -11.18
CA ARG A 262 -11.05 17.33 -10.02
C ARG A 262 -11.77 16.65 -8.87
N TYR A 263 -11.18 16.72 -7.69
CA TYR A 263 -11.73 16.23 -6.43
C TYR A 263 -11.92 17.43 -5.48
N TYR A 264 -13.09 17.56 -4.87
CA TYR A 264 -13.43 18.66 -3.96
C TYR A 264 -13.23 18.24 -2.51
N LEU A 265 -12.52 19.07 -1.76
CA LEU A 265 -12.29 18.81 -0.34
C LEU A 265 -13.61 18.73 0.44
N HIS A 266 -13.64 17.78 1.37
CA HIS A 266 -14.73 17.58 2.31
C HIS A 266 -14.99 18.82 3.19
N GLU A 267 -16.19 18.92 3.75
CA GLU A 267 -16.51 19.90 4.80
C GLU A 267 -16.34 19.27 6.17
N THR A 268 -15.54 19.93 7.02
CA THR A 268 -15.03 19.42 8.30
C THR A 268 -15.24 20.46 9.39
N ASP A 269 -15.72 20.06 10.57
CA ASP A 269 -15.76 20.91 11.78
C ASP A 269 -14.36 21.03 12.46
N SER A 270 -13.29 20.71 11.72
CA SER A 270 -11.91 20.56 12.19
C SER A 270 -10.96 21.51 11.46
N ASP A 271 -9.88 21.91 12.12
CA ASP A 271 -8.82 22.75 11.53
C ASP A 271 -7.95 22.01 10.49
N VAL A 272 -8.10 20.69 10.36
CA VAL A 272 -7.59 19.91 9.22
C VAL A 272 -8.76 19.56 8.31
N ARG A 273 -8.65 19.91 7.03
CA ARG A 273 -9.60 19.60 5.95
C ARG A 273 -9.41 18.18 5.41
N TRP A 274 -8.14 17.80 5.25
CA TRP A 274 -7.70 16.49 4.77
C TRP A 274 -6.20 16.34 5.06
N SER A 275 -5.75 15.12 5.31
CA SER A 275 -4.33 14.76 5.35
C SER A 275 -4.17 13.39 4.73
N GLY A 276 -3.13 13.16 3.94
CA GLY A 276 -2.95 11.94 3.17
C GLY A 276 -2.10 12.13 1.93
N THR A 277 -2.17 11.15 1.04
CA THR A 277 -1.25 11.00 -0.09
C THR A 277 -1.99 10.66 -1.38
N ILE A 278 -1.54 11.22 -2.51
CA ILE A 278 -2.01 10.94 -3.87
C ILE A 278 -0.85 10.38 -4.70
N TRP A 279 -1.12 9.45 -5.61
CA TRP A 279 -0.14 8.97 -6.58
C TRP A 279 -0.79 8.56 -7.91
N GLY A 280 0.04 8.28 -8.91
CA GLY A 280 -0.37 7.63 -10.14
C GLY A 280 0.21 6.22 -10.24
N SER A 281 -0.61 5.23 -10.58
CA SER A 281 -0.17 3.85 -10.88
C SER A 281 -0.01 3.69 -12.39
N THR A 282 1.09 3.08 -12.86
CA THR A 282 1.42 2.94 -14.30
C THR A 282 1.33 1.49 -14.80
N GLY A 283 1.31 1.31 -16.12
CA GLY A 283 1.23 -0.02 -16.76
C GLY A 283 -0.07 -0.79 -16.46
N CYS A 284 -1.17 -0.08 -16.24
CA CYS A 284 -2.48 -0.66 -15.88
C CYS A 284 -3.24 -1.32 -17.04
N ASP A 285 -2.70 -1.22 -18.25
CA ASP A 285 -3.14 -1.85 -19.49
C ASP A 285 -2.35 -3.14 -19.81
N LYS A 286 -1.13 -3.26 -19.27
CA LYS A 286 -0.16 -4.34 -19.57
C LYS A 286 -0.40 -5.61 -18.77
N ILE A 287 -1.02 -5.52 -17.59
CA ILE A 287 -1.34 -6.66 -16.70
C ILE A 287 -2.72 -6.52 -16.05
N ALA A 288 -3.18 -7.59 -15.39
CA ALA A 288 -4.36 -7.57 -14.53
C ALA A 288 -4.11 -6.76 -13.23
N GLY A 289 -4.09 -5.44 -13.35
CA GLY A 289 -3.89 -4.49 -12.26
C GLY A 289 -3.19 -3.22 -12.70
N CYS A 290 -2.03 -2.94 -12.11
CA CYS A 290 -1.05 -1.94 -12.53
C CYS A 290 0.35 -2.47 -12.21
N ALA A 291 1.38 -2.05 -12.94
CA ALA A 291 2.76 -2.51 -12.75
C ALA A 291 3.49 -1.79 -11.61
N THR A 292 3.06 -0.58 -11.25
CA THR A 292 3.64 0.26 -10.18
C THR A 292 2.53 0.94 -9.37
N GLY A 293 2.85 1.45 -8.17
CA GLY A 293 1.88 2.16 -7.33
C GLY A 293 0.67 1.30 -6.96
N VAL A 294 0.88 0.00 -6.72
CA VAL A 294 -0.18 -1.01 -6.64
C VAL A 294 -0.74 -1.08 -5.22
N CYS A 295 -2.05 -1.18 -5.09
CA CYS A 295 -2.71 -1.41 -3.82
C CYS A 295 -2.70 -2.90 -3.46
N TYR A 296 -1.83 -3.32 -2.54
CA TYR A 296 -1.85 -4.66 -1.96
C TYR A 296 -3.02 -4.77 -0.95
N SER A 297 -4.23 -4.86 -1.48
CA SER A 297 -5.49 -4.85 -0.75
C SER A 297 -6.48 -5.79 -1.45
N PRO A 298 -7.34 -6.54 -0.72
CA PRO A 298 -8.32 -7.49 -1.31
C PRO A 298 -9.45 -6.83 -2.13
N SER A 299 -9.37 -5.53 -2.38
CA SER A 299 -10.23 -4.78 -3.31
C SER A 299 -9.95 -5.16 -4.77
N THR A 300 -10.93 -5.78 -5.44
CA THR A 300 -10.90 -6.15 -6.87
C THR A 300 -10.68 -4.98 -7.84
N ASP A 301 -10.88 -3.76 -7.37
CA ASP A 301 -11.02 -2.57 -8.22
C ASP A 301 -9.70 -1.81 -8.40
N TYR A 302 -8.63 -2.27 -7.74
CA TYR A 302 -7.29 -1.68 -7.69
C TYR A 302 -7.26 -0.23 -7.15
N ILE A 303 -8.16 0.08 -6.21
CA ILE A 303 -8.22 1.37 -5.50
C ILE A 303 -7.97 1.09 -4.01
N CYS A 304 -6.99 1.78 -3.43
CA CYS A 304 -6.61 1.58 -2.03
C CYS A 304 -7.73 2.03 -1.07
N PRO A 305 -8.01 1.25 -0.02
CA PRO A 305 -8.69 1.76 1.17
C PRO A 305 -7.90 2.93 1.78
N ALA A 306 -8.58 3.82 2.50
CA ALA A 306 -8.02 5.04 3.08
C ALA A 306 -6.90 4.83 4.14
N TYR A 307 -6.52 3.60 4.43
CA TYR A 307 -5.45 3.21 5.38
C TYR A 307 -4.36 2.35 4.74
N VAL A 308 -4.39 2.14 3.42
CA VAL A 308 -3.40 1.35 2.65
C VAL A 308 -2.68 2.28 1.67
N GLY A 309 -1.35 2.30 1.69
CA GLY A 309 -0.53 3.06 0.75
C GLY A 309 -0.23 2.28 -0.55
N PRO A 310 0.49 2.90 -1.50
CA PRO A 310 1.00 2.18 -2.65
C PRO A 310 2.13 1.23 -2.26
N GLY A 311 2.20 0.09 -2.93
CA GLY A 311 3.33 -0.84 -2.89
C GLY A 311 4.30 -0.63 -4.04
N GLY A 312 5.58 -0.92 -3.80
CA GLY A 312 6.68 -0.71 -4.74
C GLY A 312 7.14 0.76 -4.81
N PRO A 313 8.13 1.07 -5.67
CA PRO A 313 8.67 2.41 -5.77
C PRO A 313 7.60 3.30 -6.39
N THR A 314 7.14 4.30 -5.65
CA THR A 314 5.99 5.11 -6.03
C THR A 314 6.20 6.56 -5.64
N THR A 315 6.15 7.45 -6.64
CA THR A 315 6.20 8.89 -6.41
C THR A 315 4.87 9.32 -5.78
N LYS A 316 4.94 10.11 -4.71
CA LYS A 316 3.79 10.49 -3.89
C LYS A 316 3.65 12.00 -3.81
N ALA A 317 2.43 12.52 -3.86
CA ALA A 317 2.10 13.89 -3.46
C ALA A 317 1.44 13.84 -2.08
N GLU A 318 2.14 14.29 -1.05
CA GLU A 318 1.71 14.19 0.35
C GLU A 318 1.18 15.57 0.80
N PHE A 319 0.09 15.59 1.57
CA PHE A 319 -0.56 16.83 2.02
C PHE A 319 -1.04 16.74 3.47
N THR A 320 -1.04 17.87 4.15
CA THR A 320 -1.90 18.16 5.30
C THR A 320 -2.50 19.55 5.10
N LEU A 321 -3.77 19.59 4.74
CA LEU A 321 -4.50 20.82 4.41
C LEU A 321 -5.23 21.37 5.62
N SER A 322 -4.99 22.64 5.93
CA SER A 322 -5.56 23.32 7.10
C SER A 322 -6.77 24.18 6.71
N GLU A 323 -7.81 24.22 7.54
CA GLU A 323 -8.92 25.16 7.38
C GLU A 323 -8.49 26.60 7.74
N THR A 324 -7.80 26.80 8.87
CA THR A 324 -7.40 28.15 9.34
C THR A 324 -5.88 28.34 9.53
N GLY A 325 -5.13 28.22 8.45
CA GLY A 325 -3.70 28.52 8.49
C GLY A 325 -2.93 27.98 7.29
N LYS A 326 -1.76 27.41 7.56
CA LYS A 326 -0.88 26.86 6.54
C LYS A 326 -1.28 25.43 6.20
N ASP A 327 -1.45 25.17 4.91
CA ASP A 327 -1.25 23.83 4.38
C ASP A 327 0.23 23.46 4.45
N TYR A 328 0.52 22.16 4.55
CA TYR A 328 1.83 21.56 4.35
C TYR A 328 1.72 20.55 3.19
N TYR A 329 2.70 20.50 2.30
CA TYR A 329 2.68 19.59 1.16
C TYR A 329 4.09 19.35 0.60
N ASP A 330 4.30 18.17 0.01
CA ASP A 330 5.57 17.79 -0.62
C ASP A 330 5.40 16.69 -1.68
N ILE A 331 6.41 16.56 -2.54
CA ILE A 331 6.58 15.39 -3.41
C ILE A 331 7.54 14.44 -2.70
N SER A 332 7.11 13.21 -2.46
CA SER A 332 7.83 12.21 -1.67
C SER A 332 8.32 11.07 -2.56
N ALA A 333 9.60 10.76 -2.40
CA ALA A 333 10.37 9.78 -3.18
C ALA A 333 11.01 8.70 -2.29
N ILE A 334 10.68 8.66 -0.99
CA ILE A 334 11.27 7.79 0.04
C ILE A 334 11.40 6.33 -0.43
N ASP A 335 10.31 5.78 -0.97
CA ASP A 335 10.20 4.37 -1.38
C ASP A 335 10.71 4.13 -2.81
N GLY A 336 11.10 5.19 -3.52
CA GLY A 336 11.43 5.24 -4.94
C GLY A 336 10.30 5.83 -5.79
N THR A 337 10.48 5.86 -7.12
CA THR A 337 9.70 6.72 -8.02
C THR A 337 9.32 6.03 -9.33
N ASN A 338 8.03 5.97 -9.65
CA ASN A 338 7.47 5.32 -10.85
C ASN A 338 7.02 6.28 -11.95
N LEU A 339 6.86 7.56 -11.63
CA LEU A 339 6.62 8.63 -12.59
C LEU A 339 7.12 9.97 -12.03
N PRO A 340 7.51 10.92 -12.88
CA PRO A 340 7.71 12.31 -12.45
C PRO A 340 6.39 12.91 -11.98
N MET A 341 6.41 13.75 -10.95
CA MET A 341 5.19 14.37 -10.42
C MET A 341 5.49 15.76 -9.88
N MET A 342 4.55 16.71 -10.03
CA MET A 342 4.63 18.01 -9.34
C MET A 342 3.31 18.43 -8.72
N ILE A 343 3.39 19.26 -7.69
CA ILE A 343 2.26 19.97 -7.07
C ILE A 343 2.42 21.46 -7.39
N GLU A 344 1.35 22.13 -7.84
CA GLU A 344 1.26 23.59 -7.93
C GLU A 344 0.06 24.09 -7.09
N PRO A 345 0.21 25.16 -6.29
CA PRO A 345 -0.94 25.88 -5.77
C PRO A 345 -1.60 26.68 -6.90
N ASP A 346 -2.92 26.56 -7.09
CA ASP A 346 -3.66 27.19 -8.21
C ASP A 346 -3.62 28.75 -8.22
N ASN A 347 -3.28 29.39 -7.10
CA ASN A 347 -3.37 30.85 -6.90
C ASN A 347 -2.30 31.36 -5.91
N PRO A 348 -0.99 31.10 -6.15
CA PRO A 348 0.04 31.16 -5.12
C PRO A 348 0.32 32.58 -4.61
N VAL A 349 0.15 32.81 -3.30
CA VAL A 349 0.38 34.11 -2.65
C VAL A 349 1.79 34.18 -2.06
N PHE A 350 2.74 34.67 -2.85
CA PHE A 350 4.11 34.94 -2.40
C PHE A 350 4.16 36.22 -1.53
N PRO A 351 4.69 36.17 -0.30
CA PRO A 351 4.74 37.33 0.58
C PRO A 351 5.81 38.35 0.15
N ASN A 352 5.61 39.61 0.48
CA ASN A 352 6.54 40.70 0.16
C ASN A 352 7.55 40.92 1.31
N SER A 353 8.47 39.97 1.49
CA SER A 353 9.49 40.00 2.56
C SER A 353 10.93 39.95 2.00
N THR A 354 11.89 40.42 2.80
CA THR A 354 13.32 40.38 2.48
C THR A 354 14.02 39.08 2.89
N GLU A 355 13.34 38.17 3.58
CA GLU A 355 13.90 36.92 4.12
C GLU A 355 13.84 35.80 3.07
N GLN A 356 14.82 35.80 2.16
CA GLN A 356 14.84 34.98 0.95
C GLN A 356 14.72 33.46 1.18
N ASN A 357 15.07 32.94 2.36
CA ASN A 357 15.01 31.50 2.64
C ASN A 357 13.58 31.01 2.94
N ILE A 358 12.74 31.86 3.55
CA ILE A 358 11.32 31.50 3.83
C ILE A 358 10.51 31.48 2.53
N MET A 359 10.85 32.35 1.57
CA MET A 359 10.17 32.43 0.27
C MET A 359 10.19 31.12 -0.51
N LYS A 360 11.34 30.43 -0.53
CA LYS A 360 11.60 29.31 -1.45
C LYS A 360 10.55 28.20 -1.33
N TYR A 361 10.04 27.99 -0.12
CA TYR A 361 9.14 26.91 0.27
C TYR A 361 7.71 27.40 0.53
N GLN A 362 7.43 28.70 0.36
CA GLN A 362 6.08 29.23 0.50
C GLN A 362 5.37 29.33 -0.85
N CYS A 363 4.29 28.58 -1.03
CA CYS A 363 3.50 28.51 -2.26
C CYS A 363 4.32 28.18 -3.52
N GLY A 364 5.46 27.49 -3.34
CA GLY A 364 6.27 26.95 -4.42
C GLY A 364 5.78 25.58 -4.88
N SER A 365 6.38 25.08 -5.96
CA SER A 365 5.92 23.88 -6.67
C SER A 365 6.94 22.74 -6.59
N PRO A 366 6.87 21.85 -5.59
CA PRO A 366 7.76 20.68 -5.51
C PRO A 366 7.56 19.76 -6.71
N GLY A 367 8.65 19.14 -7.15
CA GLY A 367 8.67 18.25 -8.32
C GLY A 367 8.68 18.95 -9.68
N ALA A 368 8.51 20.27 -9.75
CA ALA A 368 8.45 21.00 -11.02
C ALA A 368 9.80 21.00 -11.78
N PRO A 369 9.81 20.83 -13.11
CA PRO A 369 11.05 20.82 -13.91
C PRO A 369 11.73 22.18 -14.01
N VAL A 370 11.00 23.27 -13.71
CA VAL A 370 11.54 24.62 -13.55
C VAL A 370 11.04 25.15 -12.22
N SER A 371 11.94 25.61 -11.36
CA SER A 371 11.59 26.21 -10.08
C SER A 371 11.08 27.65 -10.27
N HIS A 372 10.08 28.06 -9.49
CA HIS A 372 9.57 29.44 -9.47
C HIS A 372 10.55 30.42 -8.80
N HIS A 373 11.67 29.93 -8.23
CA HIS A 373 12.66 30.69 -7.50
C HIS A 373 14.09 30.29 -7.90
N SER A 374 14.90 31.26 -8.33
CA SER A 374 16.26 31.09 -8.87
C SER A 374 17.35 30.70 -7.86
N LYS A 375 16.99 29.96 -6.80
CA LYS A 375 17.85 29.49 -5.70
C LYS A 375 17.46 28.12 -5.13
N ILE A 376 16.66 27.35 -5.87
CA ILE A 376 16.58 25.88 -5.82
C ILE A 376 16.49 25.45 -7.29
N ASP A 377 17.18 24.39 -7.68
CA ASP A 377 17.06 23.87 -9.05
C ASP A 377 15.78 23.05 -9.24
N GLY A 378 15.25 23.05 -10.46
CA GLY A 378 14.08 22.26 -10.83
C GLY A 378 14.37 20.76 -10.85
N CYS A 379 13.33 19.95 -10.72
CA CYS A 379 13.46 18.49 -10.79
C CYS A 379 13.62 18.03 -12.23
N THR A 380 14.84 17.64 -12.61
CA THR A 380 15.10 17.07 -13.93
C THR A 380 14.40 15.73 -14.12
N TRP A 381 14.17 15.01 -13.02
CA TRP A 381 13.73 13.61 -12.96
C TRP A 381 14.66 12.62 -13.68
N SER A 382 15.89 13.06 -14.02
CA SER A 382 16.95 12.22 -14.57
C SER A 382 17.79 11.66 -13.44
N TYR A 383 17.85 10.34 -13.32
CA TYR A 383 18.65 9.64 -12.31
C TYR A 383 19.90 9.04 -12.97
N GLU A 384 21.05 9.13 -12.28
CA GLU A 384 22.28 8.47 -12.70
C GLU A 384 22.20 6.97 -12.36
N THR A 385 22.84 6.09 -13.14
CA THR A 385 22.96 4.67 -12.74
C THR A 385 24.10 4.42 -11.75
N THR A 386 24.87 5.45 -11.41
CA THR A 386 25.98 5.42 -10.45
C THR A 386 25.62 6.24 -9.20
N VAL A 387 26.20 5.91 -8.04
CA VAL A 387 26.13 6.78 -6.84
C VAL A 387 27.54 7.25 -6.47
N PRO A 388 27.98 8.43 -6.97
CA PRO A 388 29.38 8.84 -6.91
C PRO A 388 30.01 8.88 -5.51
N ASP A 389 29.22 9.23 -4.51
CA ASP A 389 29.72 9.47 -3.14
C ASP A 389 29.94 8.19 -2.32
N LEU A 390 29.42 7.05 -2.79
CA LEU A 390 29.50 5.75 -2.12
C LEU A 390 30.12 4.65 -3.00
N HIS A 391 29.81 4.66 -4.30
CA HIS A 391 30.22 3.65 -5.30
C HIS A 391 31.03 4.24 -6.47
N GLY A 392 31.35 5.55 -6.44
CA GLY A 392 32.23 6.18 -7.42
C GLY A 392 31.71 6.11 -8.86
N SER A 393 32.30 5.24 -9.68
CA SER A 393 31.87 5.01 -11.07
C SER A 393 31.48 3.55 -11.34
N GLU A 394 31.07 2.81 -10.31
CA GLU A 394 30.43 1.50 -10.48
C GLU A 394 29.01 1.69 -11.03
N ASP A 395 28.66 0.95 -12.08
CA ASP A 395 27.31 0.94 -12.62
C ASP A 395 26.40 0.08 -11.74
N LEU A 396 25.35 0.70 -11.20
CA LEU A 396 24.34 0.09 -10.34
C LEU A 396 22.98 -0.01 -11.05
N SER A 397 22.96 0.19 -12.38
CA SER A 397 21.80 0.11 -13.27
C SER A 397 20.84 -1.05 -12.93
N GLN A 398 21.37 -2.27 -12.79
CA GLN A 398 20.57 -3.46 -12.50
C GLN A 398 19.88 -3.47 -11.12
N PHE A 399 20.30 -2.60 -10.20
CA PHE A 399 19.81 -2.54 -8.81
C PHE A 399 18.94 -1.29 -8.53
N LEU A 400 19.20 -0.18 -9.23
CA LEU A 400 18.51 1.09 -9.05
C LEU A 400 17.24 1.24 -9.91
N ARG A 401 16.98 0.29 -10.81
CA ARG A 401 15.84 0.32 -11.73
C ARG A 401 14.93 -0.88 -11.49
N LEU A 402 13.62 -0.67 -11.52
CA LEU A 402 12.59 -1.71 -11.58
C LEU A 402 12.19 -1.93 -13.04
N VAL A 403 12.08 -3.20 -13.46
CA VAL A 403 11.72 -3.56 -14.84
C VAL A 403 10.52 -4.49 -14.93
N LEU A 404 9.84 -4.42 -16.08
CA LEU A 404 8.69 -5.23 -16.47
C LEU A 404 9.04 -6.11 -17.69
N PRO A 405 9.31 -7.42 -17.51
CA PRO A 405 9.61 -8.34 -18.60
C PRO A 405 8.41 -8.59 -19.52
N GLU A 406 8.67 -8.89 -20.79
CA GLU A 406 7.64 -9.33 -21.74
C GLU A 406 7.07 -10.72 -21.40
N ASP A 407 7.83 -11.54 -20.66
CA ASP A 407 7.45 -12.88 -20.19
C ASP A 407 7.82 -13.02 -18.71
N TYR A 408 6.81 -12.99 -17.83
CA TYR A 408 6.96 -13.14 -16.39
C TYR A 408 7.45 -14.52 -15.94
N GLU A 409 7.22 -15.56 -16.75
CA GLU A 409 7.62 -16.93 -16.40
C GLU A 409 9.03 -17.25 -16.87
N ASN A 410 9.40 -16.80 -18.07
CA ASN A 410 10.68 -17.05 -18.72
C ASN A 410 11.48 -15.76 -18.97
N THR A 411 11.59 -14.91 -17.94
CA THR A 411 12.42 -13.70 -17.97
C THR A 411 13.88 -14.00 -18.33
N THR A 412 14.51 -13.10 -19.10
CA THR A 412 15.94 -13.19 -19.43
C THR A 412 16.74 -12.53 -18.31
N LEU A 413 17.61 -13.30 -17.66
CA LEU A 413 18.52 -12.79 -16.63
C LEU A 413 19.67 -11.98 -17.26
N CYS A 414 20.14 -10.96 -16.55
CA CYS A 414 21.16 -10.03 -17.01
C CYS A 414 22.05 -9.53 -15.86
N THR A 415 23.17 -8.93 -16.23
CA THR A 415 24.08 -8.18 -15.37
C THR A 415 24.29 -6.73 -15.82
N SER A 416 23.84 -6.40 -17.04
CA SER A 416 23.93 -5.06 -17.64
C SER A 416 23.13 -4.99 -18.95
N ASP A 417 22.80 -3.77 -19.40
CA ASP A 417 21.84 -3.50 -20.49
C ASP A 417 22.15 -4.17 -21.85
N TRP A 418 23.42 -4.55 -22.12
CA TRP A 418 23.78 -5.19 -23.40
C TRP A 418 23.37 -6.67 -23.51
N GLU A 419 23.02 -7.33 -22.40
CA GLU A 419 22.51 -8.70 -22.41
C GLU A 419 21.01 -8.75 -22.79
N CYS A 420 20.33 -7.60 -22.75
CA CYS A 420 18.93 -7.46 -23.08
C CYS A 420 18.70 -7.22 -24.57
N THR A 421 17.88 -8.07 -25.20
CA THR A 421 17.50 -7.93 -26.63
C THR A 421 16.39 -6.88 -26.82
N THR A 422 15.55 -6.71 -25.80
CA THR A 422 14.55 -5.65 -25.65
C THR A 422 14.59 -5.15 -24.20
N GLY A 423 14.18 -3.90 -23.98
CA GLY A 423 14.24 -3.27 -22.67
C GLY A 423 15.67 -3.00 -22.17
N ILE A 424 15.84 -3.05 -20.86
CA ILE A 424 17.07 -2.79 -20.09
C ILE A 424 17.20 -3.79 -18.94
N CYS A 425 18.36 -3.81 -18.27
CA CYS A 425 18.59 -4.62 -17.07
C CYS A 425 18.12 -3.88 -15.80
N GLY A 426 17.45 -4.61 -14.90
CA GLY A 426 16.93 -4.09 -13.63
C GLY A 426 16.38 -5.17 -12.69
N VAL A 427 15.85 -4.73 -11.55
CA VAL A 427 15.18 -5.54 -10.53
C VAL A 427 13.79 -5.98 -11.02
N HIS A 428 13.40 -7.21 -10.74
CA HIS A 428 12.05 -7.72 -11.05
C HIS A 428 11.18 -7.87 -9.78
N PRO A 429 9.91 -7.43 -9.76
CA PRO A 429 9.09 -7.45 -8.55
C PRO A 429 8.50 -8.81 -8.14
N GLN A 430 8.57 -9.87 -8.96
CA GLN A 430 8.02 -11.20 -8.60
C GLN A 430 9.07 -12.15 -8.01
N ARG A 431 8.60 -13.09 -7.19
CA ARG A 431 9.39 -14.19 -6.61
C ARG A 431 9.31 -15.47 -7.46
N TRP A 432 10.38 -16.27 -7.46
CA TRP A 432 10.38 -17.68 -7.83
C TRP A 432 9.48 -18.48 -6.85
N ALA A 433 9.09 -19.69 -7.25
CA ALA A 433 8.26 -20.58 -6.44
C ALA A 433 8.91 -21.09 -5.12
N ASP A 434 10.18 -20.74 -4.85
CA ASP A 434 10.88 -21.00 -3.59
C ASP A 434 10.90 -19.80 -2.62
N GLY A 435 10.35 -18.64 -3.03
CA GLY A 435 10.29 -17.42 -2.23
C GLY A 435 11.45 -16.44 -2.45
N SER A 436 12.45 -16.76 -3.27
CA SER A 436 13.49 -15.81 -3.70
C SER A 436 13.01 -14.92 -4.86
N TYR A 437 13.54 -13.71 -5.07
CA TYR A 437 13.17 -12.88 -6.23
C TYR A 437 13.64 -13.47 -7.57
N LYS A 438 12.82 -13.36 -8.64
CA LYS A 438 13.20 -13.78 -9.99
C LYS A 438 14.27 -12.85 -10.55
N GLY A 439 15.52 -13.29 -10.61
CA GLY A 439 16.66 -12.40 -10.73
C GLY A 439 16.98 -11.80 -9.35
N GLY A 440 17.74 -12.56 -8.56
CA GLY A 440 18.05 -12.22 -7.17
C GLY A 440 19.26 -11.30 -7.04
N VAL A 441 19.79 -11.24 -5.82
CA VAL A 441 20.91 -10.40 -5.33
C VAL A 441 22.12 -10.22 -6.28
N GLU A 442 22.40 -11.18 -7.16
CA GLU A 442 23.57 -11.17 -8.06
C GLU A 442 23.26 -10.91 -9.54
N GLN A 443 21.98 -10.95 -9.98
CA GLN A 443 21.59 -10.87 -11.40
C GLN A 443 20.19 -10.25 -11.57
N GLY A 444 20.09 -9.17 -12.35
CA GLY A 444 18.81 -8.58 -12.74
C GLY A 444 18.04 -9.40 -13.79
N SER A 445 16.89 -8.85 -14.19
CA SER A 445 16.09 -9.28 -15.34
C SER A 445 16.10 -8.22 -16.45
N CYS A 446 15.86 -8.65 -17.69
CA CYS A 446 15.59 -7.76 -18.81
C CYS A 446 14.10 -7.40 -18.89
N GLY A 447 13.78 -6.12 -19.04
CA GLY A 447 12.40 -5.65 -19.24
C GLY A 447 12.28 -4.15 -19.53
N GLU A 448 11.05 -3.69 -19.71
CA GLU A 448 10.72 -2.26 -19.81
C GLU A 448 11.04 -1.55 -18.50
N HIS A 449 11.68 -0.38 -18.55
CA HIS A 449 11.98 0.43 -17.37
C HIS A 449 10.68 1.08 -16.84
N ILE A 450 10.32 0.82 -15.58
CA ILE A 450 9.02 1.28 -15.03
C ILE A 450 9.11 2.08 -13.72
N ALA A 451 10.21 2.00 -12.96
CA ALA A 451 10.44 2.82 -11.78
C ALA A 451 11.91 2.83 -11.35
N TRP A 452 12.31 3.81 -10.54
CA TRP A 452 13.60 3.86 -9.84
C TRP A 452 13.46 3.41 -8.39
N VAL A 453 14.40 2.59 -7.93
CA VAL A 453 14.45 1.96 -6.61
C VAL A 453 15.43 2.72 -5.70
N THR A 454 15.02 2.96 -4.44
CA THR A 454 15.86 3.61 -3.42
C THR A 454 16.26 2.61 -2.33
N ALA A 455 17.29 2.93 -1.55
CA ALA A 455 17.65 2.16 -0.36
C ALA A 455 16.53 2.15 0.71
N GLY A 456 15.76 3.24 0.79
CA GLY A 456 14.57 3.34 1.63
C GLY A 456 13.51 2.32 1.22
N GLY A 457 13.10 2.34 -0.06
CA GLY A 457 12.19 1.33 -0.60
C GLY A 457 12.71 -0.09 -0.42
N ALA A 458 13.87 -0.41 -1.00
CA ALA A 458 14.41 -1.77 -1.05
C ALA A 458 14.62 -2.41 0.33
N CYS A 459 15.02 -1.65 1.35
CA CYS A 459 15.37 -2.19 2.66
C CYS A 459 14.35 -1.93 3.77
N ALA A 460 13.43 -0.97 3.63
CA ALA A 460 12.58 -0.50 4.73
C ALA A 460 11.09 -0.30 4.36
N GLY A 461 10.81 0.19 3.15
CA GLY A 461 9.49 0.64 2.74
C GLY A 461 8.65 -0.45 2.07
N GLY A 462 7.81 -1.16 2.84
CA GLY A 462 6.57 -1.78 2.34
C GLY A 462 6.67 -3.02 1.43
N TRP A 463 7.85 -3.39 0.91
CA TRP A 463 8.02 -4.69 0.24
C TRP A 463 7.95 -5.80 1.29
N GLU A 464 6.88 -6.60 1.27
CA GLU A 464 6.51 -7.50 2.38
C GLU A 464 7.68 -8.38 2.85
N ASP A 465 7.94 -8.32 4.16
CA ASP A 465 9.00 -8.99 4.92
C ASP A 465 10.47 -8.62 4.57
N GLY A 466 10.73 -7.42 4.05
CA GLY A 466 12.10 -6.88 3.94
C GLY A 466 13.01 -7.70 3.00
N THR A 467 12.40 -8.25 1.95
CA THR A 467 12.86 -9.44 1.22
C THR A 467 13.89 -9.18 0.13
N PHE A 468 14.62 -8.06 0.21
CA PHE A 468 15.94 -7.88 -0.44
C PHE A 468 17.08 -8.09 0.58
N PRO A 469 17.23 -9.28 1.23
CA PRO A 469 18.30 -9.50 2.18
C PRO A 469 19.64 -9.43 1.45
N ASP A 470 20.45 -8.44 1.85
CA ASP A 470 21.81 -8.21 1.35
C ASP A 470 21.96 -8.12 -0.17
N ALA A 471 20.93 -7.59 -0.84
CA ALA A 471 21.08 -7.05 -2.18
C ALA A 471 22.22 -6.01 -2.21
N HIS A 472 23.29 -6.29 -2.96
CA HIS A 472 24.22 -5.26 -3.39
C HIS A 472 23.41 -4.23 -4.20
N PRO A 473 23.64 -2.90 -4.07
CA PRO A 473 24.63 -2.21 -3.25
C PRO A 473 24.14 -1.86 -1.82
N PHE A 474 22.89 -2.16 -1.48
CA PHE A 474 22.27 -1.64 -0.26
C PHE A 474 22.72 -2.36 1.03
N PHE A 475 22.94 -3.68 0.98
CA PHE A 475 23.32 -4.52 2.13
C PHE A 475 22.32 -4.43 3.31
N CYS A 476 21.01 -4.52 3.02
CA CYS A 476 19.93 -4.28 3.98
C CYS A 476 20.04 -5.03 5.31
N GLY A 477 20.61 -6.25 5.31
CA GLY A 477 20.71 -7.14 6.47
C GLY A 477 21.94 -6.89 7.35
N SER A 478 22.89 -6.05 6.92
CA SER A 478 24.11 -5.77 7.66
C SER A 478 23.86 -5.01 8.97
N GLU A 479 24.61 -5.36 10.02
CA GLU A 479 24.60 -4.63 11.30
C GLU A 479 25.22 -3.23 11.16
N VAL A 480 24.68 -2.27 11.90
CA VAL A 480 25.18 -0.89 12.07
C VAL A 480 25.08 -0.50 13.56
N SER A 481 25.71 0.60 13.98
CA SER A 481 25.61 1.06 15.36
C SER A 481 24.16 1.35 15.76
N GLY A 482 23.62 0.52 16.66
CA GLY A 482 22.25 0.64 17.18
C GLY A 482 21.17 -0.14 16.42
N GLY A 483 21.47 -0.84 15.33
CA GLY A 483 20.45 -1.60 14.59
C GLY A 483 20.94 -2.35 13.35
N MET A 484 20.02 -2.58 12.41
CA MET A 484 20.32 -3.12 11.08
C MET A 484 20.31 -1.98 10.06
N ARG A 485 21.00 -2.14 8.93
CA ARG A 485 21.12 -1.09 7.92
C ARG A 485 19.77 -0.67 7.33
N SER A 486 18.82 -1.61 7.20
CA SER A 486 17.40 -1.35 6.92
C SER A 486 16.78 -0.30 7.86
N HIS A 487 16.96 -0.45 9.18
CA HIS A 487 16.45 0.47 10.20
C HIS A 487 16.98 1.90 10.02
N MET A 488 18.23 2.03 9.57
CA MET A 488 18.90 3.31 9.30
C MET A 488 18.42 3.97 8.01
N TYR A 489 18.17 3.18 6.95
CA TYR A 489 17.60 3.70 5.69
C TYR A 489 16.16 4.19 5.83
N GLY A 490 15.36 3.51 6.66
CA GLY A 490 13.96 3.88 6.91
C GLY A 490 13.71 4.73 8.17
N CYS A 491 14.74 5.14 8.92
CA CYS A 491 14.57 5.87 10.19
C CYS A 491 13.58 5.19 11.16
N TYR A 492 13.80 3.91 11.50
CA TYR A 492 12.91 3.15 12.38
C TYR A 492 13.65 2.22 13.37
N GLY A 493 12.89 1.51 14.21
CA GLY A 493 13.43 0.62 15.26
C GLY A 493 13.88 1.36 16.53
N THR A 494 14.15 0.61 17.61
CA THR A 494 14.26 1.13 18.98
C THR A 494 15.38 2.15 19.25
N THR A 495 16.31 2.32 18.31
CA THR A 495 17.51 3.18 18.46
C THR A 495 17.64 4.20 17.33
N LEU A 496 17.08 3.90 16.14
CA LEU A 496 17.26 4.67 14.90
C LEU A 496 15.96 5.37 14.43
N ALA A 497 14.86 5.26 15.20
CA ALA A 497 13.55 5.87 14.90
C ALA A 497 13.41 7.35 15.30
N HIS A 498 14.50 8.09 15.49
CA HIS A 498 14.48 9.47 15.99
C HIS A 498 15.26 10.40 15.06
N SER A 499 14.68 11.57 14.84
CA SER A 499 15.15 12.56 13.87
C SER A 499 16.27 13.42 14.47
N GLY A 500 17.29 13.77 13.68
CA GLY A 500 18.41 14.61 14.12
C GLY A 500 18.01 16.05 14.47
N TYR A 501 16.90 16.54 13.88
CA TYR A 501 16.27 17.82 14.26
C TYR A 501 15.33 17.72 15.48
N THR A 502 15.03 16.51 15.98
CA THR A 502 14.21 16.33 17.20
C THR A 502 14.99 16.81 18.44
N PRO A 503 14.43 17.70 19.30
CA PRO A 503 15.16 18.24 20.45
C PRO A 503 15.64 17.18 21.44
N GLY A 504 16.97 17.01 21.53
CA GLY A 504 17.60 16.02 22.40
C GLY A 504 17.94 14.70 21.72
N ALA A 505 17.92 14.68 20.38
CA ALA A 505 18.55 13.63 19.58
C ALA A 505 20.04 13.47 19.92
N ASP A 506 20.57 12.26 19.72
CA ASP A 506 21.98 11.93 19.97
C ASP A 506 22.65 11.35 18.70
N THR A 507 23.79 10.67 18.87
CA THR A 507 24.56 10.10 17.77
C THR A 507 23.96 8.83 17.15
N THR A 508 22.75 8.40 17.53
CA THR A 508 22.00 7.33 16.84
C THR A 508 20.79 7.85 16.06
N ALA A 509 20.56 9.16 16.01
CA ALA A 509 19.52 9.76 15.19
C ALA A 509 19.71 9.49 13.69
N CYS A 510 18.62 9.44 12.93
CA CYS A 510 18.67 9.48 11.47
C CYS A 510 18.29 10.88 10.97
N GLY A 511 18.78 11.27 9.80
CA GLY A 511 18.55 12.61 9.26
C GLY A 511 19.60 13.63 9.68
N CYS A 512 19.19 14.90 9.78
CA CYS A 512 20.07 16.05 9.77
C CYS A 512 21.11 16.06 8.61
N PRO A 513 20.68 16.05 7.33
CA PRO A 513 21.57 16.29 6.20
C PRO A 513 21.92 17.79 6.07
N GLU A 514 23.21 18.12 6.03
CA GLU A 514 23.70 19.46 5.69
C GLU A 514 23.66 19.69 4.16
N TRP A 515 22.45 19.79 3.60
CA TRP A 515 22.26 20.03 2.17
C TRP A 515 22.76 21.41 1.68
N GLU A 516 22.99 22.37 2.57
CA GLU A 516 23.43 23.72 2.22
C GLU A 516 24.87 23.78 1.67
N ASP A 517 25.69 22.76 1.97
CA ASP A 517 27.11 22.75 1.64
C ASP A 517 27.39 22.12 0.25
N PRO A 518 28.57 22.38 -0.36
CA PRO A 518 28.93 21.79 -1.64
C PRO A 518 29.07 20.26 -1.57
N PRO A 519 28.60 19.49 -2.57
CA PRO A 519 28.18 19.95 -3.90
C PRO A 519 26.70 20.38 -4.00
N TYR A 520 25.86 20.16 -2.99
CA TYR A 520 24.40 20.22 -3.12
C TYR A 520 23.86 21.66 -3.09
N ASN A 521 24.36 22.52 -2.19
CA ASN A 521 23.99 23.95 -2.10
C ASN A 521 22.47 24.22 -1.91
N LEU A 522 21.67 23.23 -1.47
CA LEU A 522 20.23 23.36 -1.28
C LEU A 522 19.93 23.97 0.10
N MET A 523 19.85 25.30 0.15
CA MET A 523 19.58 25.97 1.44
C MET A 523 18.16 25.67 1.96
N ALA A 524 18.07 25.26 3.22
CA ALA A 524 16.86 24.93 3.94
C ALA A 524 16.05 26.18 4.36
N PRO A 525 14.78 26.02 4.79
CA PRO A 525 14.10 27.02 5.60
C PRO A 525 14.85 27.21 6.93
N PRO A 526 14.77 28.39 7.57
CA PRO A 526 15.35 28.59 8.90
C PRO A 526 14.49 27.92 9.99
N ILE A 527 14.69 26.61 10.18
CA ILE A 527 14.09 25.82 11.28
C ILE A 527 15.16 25.50 12.34
N SER A 528 14.83 24.67 13.33
CA SER A 528 15.65 24.47 14.54
C SER A 528 17.01 23.84 14.26
N ASP A 529 18.03 24.35 14.97
CA ASP A 529 19.38 23.79 15.01
C ASP A 529 19.36 22.27 15.16
N CYS A 530 20.13 21.57 14.32
CA CYS A 530 20.33 20.14 14.44
C CYS A 530 20.94 19.78 15.81
N THR A 531 20.40 18.75 16.47
CA THR A 531 20.84 18.36 17.83
C THR A 531 21.52 17.00 17.91
N GLY A 532 21.21 16.08 16.99
CA GLY A 532 21.87 14.78 16.87
C GLY A 532 22.32 14.51 15.43
N ILE A 533 23.58 14.11 15.25
CA ILE A 533 24.14 13.64 13.97
C ILE A 533 24.74 12.26 14.22
N ASN A 534 24.31 11.27 13.44
CA ASN A 534 24.91 9.94 13.39
C ASN A 534 25.92 9.87 12.23
N PRO A 535 27.24 9.75 12.50
CA PRO A 535 28.24 9.66 11.44
C PRO A 535 28.04 8.48 10.49
N GLU A 536 27.48 7.37 10.97
CA GLU A 536 27.23 6.16 10.16
C GLU A 536 26.02 6.34 9.23
N TRP A 537 25.01 7.11 9.64
CA TRP A 537 23.92 7.55 8.75
C TRP A 537 24.45 8.50 7.66
N VAL A 538 25.36 9.42 8.01
CA VAL A 538 25.99 10.33 7.04
C VAL A 538 26.88 9.56 6.05
N GLU A 539 27.64 8.56 6.50
CA GLU A 539 28.50 7.74 5.62
C GLU A 539 27.70 6.81 4.71
N LEU A 540 26.66 6.15 5.22
CA LEU A 540 26.00 5.04 4.51
C LEU A 540 24.61 5.36 3.93
N SER A 541 23.88 6.32 4.50
CA SER A 541 22.49 6.67 4.12
C SER A 541 22.43 7.93 3.25
N MET A 542 23.13 9.00 3.63
CA MET A 542 23.12 10.27 2.91
C MET A 542 23.44 10.16 1.40
N PRO A 543 24.37 9.30 0.92
CA PRO A 543 24.61 9.12 -0.52
C PRO A 543 23.39 8.67 -1.34
N TRP A 544 22.53 7.82 -0.78
CA TRP A 544 21.31 7.35 -1.47
C TRP A 544 20.24 8.44 -1.55
N HIS A 545 20.16 9.30 -0.55
CA HIS A 545 19.28 10.47 -0.56
C HIS A 545 19.82 11.56 -1.48
N ALA A 546 21.14 11.77 -1.49
CA ALA A 546 21.83 12.68 -2.39
C ALA A 546 21.67 12.31 -3.88
N HIS A 547 21.68 11.02 -4.21
CA HIS A 547 21.36 10.52 -5.55
C HIS A 547 19.96 10.93 -6.00
N GLN A 548 18.94 10.70 -5.16
CA GLN A 548 17.57 11.14 -5.43
C GLN A 548 17.46 12.68 -5.55
N LYS A 549 18.16 13.43 -4.68
CA LYS A 549 18.20 14.90 -4.71
C LYS A 549 18.80 15.47 -6.00
N ARG A 550 19.71 14.76 -6.69
CA ARG A 550 20.22 15.17 -8.01
C ARG A 550 19.13 15.10 -9.09
N ALA A 551 18.26 14.09 -9.03
CA ALA A 551 17.12 13.97 -9.94
C ALA A 551 16.00 14.97 -9.60
N CYS A 552 15.67 15.13 -8.31
CA CYS A 552 14.66 16.08 -7.85
C CYS A 552 15.06 16.78 -6.53
N PRO A 553 15.63 18.01 -6.59
CA PRO A 553 16.08 18.74 -5.42
C PRO A 553 14.99 19.07 -4.40
N THR A 554 13.73 19.18 -4.86
CA THR A 554 12.55 19.52 -4.03
C THR A 554 11.75 18.30 -3.58
N ALA A 555 12.17 17.07 -3.91
CA ALA A 555 11.53 15.86 -3.40
C ALA A 555 12.04 15.49 -2.00
N TYR A 556 11.12 15.01 -1.17
CA TYR A 556 11.31 14.48 0.17
C TYR A 556 11.85 13.05 0.07
N THR A 557 13.16 12.88 0.31
CA THR A 557 13.89 11.64 -0.05
C THR A 557 14.05 10.64 1.08
N PHE A 558 13.73 11.01 2.34
CA PHE A 558 13.82 10.11 3.50
C PHE A 558 12.88 10.56 4.63
N PRO A 559 12.49 9.67 5.57
CA PRO A 559 11.49 10.01 6.59
C PRO A 559 11.92 11.10 7.59
N TYR A 560 10.92 11.84 8.08
CA TYR A 560 10.93 12.78 9.20
C TYR A 560 11.76 14.07 9.09
N ASP A 561 12.86 14.11 8.35
CA ASP A 561 13.88 15.18 8.52
C ASP A 561 14.31 15.95 7.26
N ASP A 562 13.70 15.77 6.08
CA ASP A 562 14.10 16.53 4.87
C ASP A 562 13.49 17.95 4.82
N GLN A 563 14.07 18.88 5.59
CA GLN A 563 13.66 20.29 5.62
C GLN A 563 13.71 20.98 4.24
N THR A 564 14.45 20.46 3.27
CA THR A 564 14.56 21.06 1.92
C THR A 564 13.43 20.69 0.95
N SER A 565 12.37 20.05 1.47
CA SER A 565 11.31 19.45 0.64
C SER A 565 9.89 19.71 1.08
N THR A 566 9.64 20.06 2.35
CA THR A 566 8.29 20.39 2.82
C THR A 566 7.92 21.84 2.49
N PHE A 567 6.94 22.02 1.61
CA PHE A 567 6.38 23.32 1.22
C PHE A 567 5.18 23.68 2.10
N THR A 568 4.86 24.97 2.18
CA THR A 568 3.65 25.46 2.88
C THR A 568 2.95 26.53 2.05
N CYS A 569 1.62 26.60 2.08
CA CYS A 569 0.89 27.69 1.42
C CYS A 569 -0.37 28.08 2.19
N PHE A 570 -0.79 29.33 2.02
CA PHE A 570 -1.96 29.94 2.64
C PHE A 570 -2.30 31.26 1.92
N ASP A 571 -3.58 31.64 1.92
CA ASP A 571 -4.02 32.95 1.46
C ASP A 571 -3.52 34.09 2.38
N GLY A 572 -3.50 35.32 1.85
CA GLY A 572 -2.74 36.44 2.43
C GLY A 572 -3.07 36.88 3.88
N ASP A 573 -2.14 37.66 4.44
CA ASP A 573 -2.22 38.37 5.73
C ASP A 573 -2.44 37.51 7.00
N GLY A 574 -1.94 36.27 7.00
CA GLY A 574 -1.40 35.62 8.21
C GLY A 574 -2.20 34.46 8.81
N PRO A 575 -1.66 33.80 9.85
CA PRO A 575 -2.27 32.63 10.46
C PRO A 575 -3.58 32.97 11.18
N GLY A 576 -4.59 32.11 11.02
CA GLY A 576 -5.94 32.26 11.60
C GLY A 576 -7.01 32.79 10.64
N ASN A 577 -6.66 33.13 9.39
CA ASN A 577 -7.63 33.32 8.32
C ASN A 577 -8.00 31.96 7.69
N PRO A 578 -9.22 31.80 7.12
CA PRO A 578 -9.56 30.63 6.33
C PRO A 578 -8.65 30.51 5.10
N ASN A 579 -8.07 29.34 4.88
CA ASN A 579 -7.24 29.06 3.71
C ASN A 579 -8.10 28.43 2.61
N THR A 580 -8.14 29.07 1.44
CA THR A 580 -8.92 28.64 0.26
C THR A 580 -8.06 28.06 -0.85
N GLN A 581 -6.76 27.89 -0.62
CA GLN A 581 -5.82 27.36 -1.61
C GLN A 581 -6.27 25.97 -2.11
N SER A 582 -6.40 25.89 -3.44
CA SER A 582 -6.59 24.65 -4.20
C SER A 582 -5.29 24.31 -4.94
N TYR A 583 -5.12 23.05 -5.32
CA TYR A 583 -3.86 22.54 -5.87
C TYR A 583 -4.08 21.75 -7.16
N THR A 584 -3.14 21.87 -8.08
CA THR A 584 -3.02 21.03 -9.26
C THR A 584 -1.85 20.07 -9.07
N ILE A 585 -2.07 18.78 -9.37
CA ILE A 585 -1.08 17.71 -9.30
C ILE A 585 -0.91 17.19 -10.72
N THR A 586 0.30 17.30 -11.27
CA THR A 586 0.60 16.87 -12.64
C THR A 586 1.52 15.67 -12.63
N PHE A 587 1.09 14.56 -13.25
CA PHE A 587 1.94 13.41 -13.54
C PHE A 587 2.69 13.65 -14.86
N CYS A 588 3.98 13.32 -14.90
CA CYS A 588 4.89 13.54 -16.01
C CYS A 588 4.93 14.98 -16.56
N PRO A 589 5.11 16.02 -15.72
CA PRO A 589 5.08 17.41 -16.18
C PRO A 589 6.13 17.70 -17.27
N GLY A 590 5.66 18.12 -18.45
CA GLY A 590 6.52 18.38 -19.61
C GLY A 590 7.35 17.16 -20.06
N ASP A 591 8.58 17.37 -20.54
CA ASP A 591 9.44 16.30 -21.07
C ASP A 591 10.03 15.35 -19.99
N THR A 592 9.53 15.36 -18.75
CA THR A 592 10.17 14.67 -17.62
C THR A 592 10.04 13.15 -17.64
N GLU A 593 8.98 12.56 -18.21
CA GLU A 593 8.84 11.10 -18.34
C GLU A 593 10.03 10.52 -19.11
N LYS A 594 10.44 11.23 -20.17
CA LYS A 594 11.60 10.87 -20.96
C LYS A 594 12.90 10.96 -20.16
N ASN A 595 13.10 12.00 -19.36
CA ASN A 595 14.31 12.12 -18.53
C ASN A 595 14.44 10.97 -17.51
N MET A 596 13.31 10.44 -17.02
CA MET A 596 13.29 9.32 -16.08
C MET A 596 13.63 7.97 -16.74
N PHE A 597 13.25 7.76 -18.01
CA PHE A 597 13.31 6.44 -18.65
C PHE A 597 14.24 6.31 -19.88
N GLY A 598 14.45 7.36 -20.71
CA GLY A 598 15.40 7.38 -21.85
C GLY A 598 14.94 8.07 -23.13
#